data_AF-A0A146FLQ5-F1
#
_entry.id   AF-A0A146FLQ5-F1
#
_cell.length_a   1.000
_cell.length_b   1.000
_cell.length_c   1.000
_cell.angle_alpha   90.00
_cell.angle_beta   90.00
_cell.angle_gamma   90.00
#
_symmetry.space_group_name_H-M   'P 1'
#
loop_
_entity.id
_entity.type
_entity.pdbx_description
1 polymer ?
#
loop_
_entity_poly.entity_id
_entity_poly.type
_entity_poly.pdbx_seq_one_letter_code
_entity_poly.pdbx_strand_id
1 'polypeptide(L)'
;MANQQRIELLQAEVDVNDQSSFRLLVNGQSIKYITVEPGIYSTEEMCLGPSLVSILPDFPPGDWNEGLISRDADDNQPCFTSIKLTQFPGVQNTWHETRIDYLDLSMEGKLRTGIYKVKCPQYDNVVVVAKFARFPWEIQYIGNETTAYQWISGHDVGPGFLGHVTESGRVIGFLIEYIRDARHAGIQDVKSCREVLGRLHDLGDQMSSIRRAWQSVVGRVLLCALSTIPVTPYPITSGQL
;
A
#
# COMPACT_ATOMS: atom_id res chain seq x y z
N MET A 1 7.77 8.73 36.42
CA MET A 1 8.51 8.67 35.14
C MET A 1 7.47 8.43 34.07
N ALA A 2 7.18 9.41 33.23
CA ALA A 2 6.16 9.27 32.19
C ALA A 2 6.62 8.15 31.24
N ASN A 3 5.75 7.17 31.01
CA ASN A 3 6.02 6.04 30.13
C ASN A 3 6.02 6.58 28.70
N GLN A 4 7.18 6.97 28.19
CA GLN A 4 7.30 7.60 26.87
C GLN A 4 6.88 6.58 25.81
N GLN A 5 5.75 6.83 25.16
CA GLN A 5 5.22 5.92 24.15
C GLN A 5 6.17 5.90 22.95
N ARG A 6 6.43 4.70 22.42
CA ARG A 6 7.22 4.55 21.20
C ARG A 6 6.30 4.78 20.00
N ILE A 7 6.50 5.89 19.29
CA ILE A 7 5.71 6.24 18.11
C ILE A 7 6.57 6.07 16.86
N GLU A 8 6.03 5.38 15.87
CA GLU A 8 6.65 5.19 14.57
C GLU A 8 5.71 5.69 13.47
N LEU A 9 6.21 6.56 12.59
CA LEU A 9 5.46 7.04 11.43
C LEU A 9 5.48 5.97 10.34
N LEU A 10 4.31 5.41 10.01
CA LEU A 10 4.17 4.42 8.94
C LEU A 10 3.86 5.10 7.60
N GLN A 11 2.90 6.03 7.57
CA GLN A 11 2.46 6.73 6.37
C GLN A 11 2.08 8.18 6.70
N ALA A 12 2.31 9.08 5.75
CA ALA A 12 1.90 10.47 5.82
C ALA A 12 1.29 10.91 4.47
N GLU A 13 0.29 11.77 4.56
CA GLU A 13 -0.28 12.56 3.47
C GLU A 13 -0.42 13.99 4.01
N VAL A 14 0.54 14.84 3.64
CA VAL A 14 0.66 16.21 4.15
C VAL A 14 0.09 17.16 3.10
N ASP A 15 -0.84 18.00 3.51
CA ASP A 15 -1.39 19.09 2.70
C ASP A 15 -1.18 20.43 3.44
N VAL A 16 -0.84 21.48 2.69
CA VAL A 16 -0.58 22.82 3.23
C VAL A 16 -1.89 23.58 3.47
N ASN A 17 -2.88 23.31 2.63
CA ASN A 17 -4.14 24.05 2.55
C ASN A 17 -5.31 23.25 3.10
N ASP A 18 -5.13 21.95 3.33
CA ASP A 18 -6.13 21.04 3.86
C ASP A 18 -5.56 20.21 5.02
N GLN A 19 -6.38 19.32 5.57
CA GLN A 19 -6.01 18.43 6.65
C GLN A 19 -4.87 17.50 6.25
N SER A 20 -3.89 17.38 7.13
CA SER A 20 -2.81 16.41 6.98
C SER A 20 -3.16 15.12 7.72
N SER A 21 -2.90 13.97 7.10
CA SER A 21 -3.28 12.65 7.61
C SER A 21 -2.06 11.75 7.82
N PHE A 22 -2.03 11.04 8.93
CA PHE A 22 -0.93 10.19 9.35
C PHE A 22 -1.44 8.82 9.81
N ARG A 23 -0.66 7.78 9.50
CA ARG A 23 -0.82 6.43 10.05
C ARG A 23 0.40 6.11 10.88
N LEU A 24 0.20 5.93 12.18
CA LEU A 24 1.25 5.78 13.18
C LEU A 24 1.15 4.43 13.87
N LEU A 25 2.28 3.81 14.19
CA LEU A 25 2.36 2.65 15.05
C LEU A 25 2.78 3.09 16.45
N VAL A 26 1.94 2.82 17.44
CA VAL A 26 2.20 3.15 18.84
C VAL A 26 2.52 1.88 19.62
N ASN A 27 3.64 1.92 20.34
CA ASN A 27 4.21 0.85 21.16
C ASN A 27 4.41 -0.48 20.41
N GLY A 28 4.54 -0.44 19.08
CA GLY A 28 4.68 -1.62 18.24
C GLY A 28 3.43 -2.51 18.17
N GLN A 29 2.27 -2.04 18.64
CA GLN A 29 1.07 -2.86 18.81
C GLN A 29 -0.20 -2.22 18.22
N SER A 30 -0.34 -0.91 18.33
CA SER A 30 -1.59 -0.24 17.96
C SER A 30 -1.36 0.74 16.82
N ILE A 31 -2.10 0.56 15.73
CA ILE A 31 -2.10 1.51 14.63
C ILE A 31 -3.15 2.59 14.89
N LYS A 32 -2.73 3.86 14.77
CA LYS A 32 -3.56 5.04 14.97
C LYS A 32 -3.53 5.93 13.73
N TYR A 33 -4.71 6.41 13.36
CA TYR A 33 -4.95 7.34 12.28
C TYR A 33 -5.13 8.73 12.88
N ILE A 34 -4.21 9.63 12.56
CA ILE A 34 -4.20 10.99 13.09
C ILE A 34 -4.46 11.96 11.94
N THR A 35 -5.42 12.84 12.15
CA THR A 35 -5.69 13.98 11.29
C THR A 35 -5.26 15.24 12.01
N VAL A 36 -4.54 16.12 11.32
CA VAL A 36 -4.10 17.42 11.82
C VAL A 36 -4.80 18.50 11.00
N GLU A 37 -5.44 19.45 11.66
CA GLU A 37 -6.06 20.59 10.97
C GLU A 37 -5.02 21.49 10.27
N PRO A 38 -5.44 22.25 9.24
CA PRO A 38 -4.54 23.19 8.56
C PRO A 38 -3.96 24.23 9.53
N GLY A 39 -2.69 24.57 9.34
CA GLY A 39 -2.03 25.65 10.10
C GLY A 39 -1.68 25.31 11.56
N ILE A 40 -1.78 24.05 11.96
CA ILE A 40 -1.28 23.59 13.26
C ILE A 40 0.24 23.49 13.26
N TYR A 41 0.79 22.77 12.27
CA TYR A 41 2.23 22.61 12.05
C TYR A 41 2.59 23.06 10.64
N SER A 42 3.86 23.39 10.42
CA SER A 42 4.38 23.59 9.07
C SER A 42 4.54 22.27 8.33
N THR A 43 4.60 22.33 7.00
CA THR A 43 4.86 21.14 6.18
C THR A 43 6.23 20.55 6.46
N GLU A 44 7.24 21.38 6.72
CA GLU A 44 8.61 20.93 7.01
C GLU A 44 8.66 20.08 8.28
N GLU A 45 7.91 20.49 9.31
CA GLU A 45 7.74 19.77 10.56
C GLU A 45 7.00 18.44 10.37
N MET A 46 6.01 18.40 9.48
CA MET A 46 5.19 17.21 9.23
C MET A 46 5.79 16.19 8.25
N CYS A 47 6.70 16.61 7.37
CA CYS A 47 7.24 15.73 6.32
C CYS A 47 8.26 14.69 6.83
N LEU A 48 8.82 14.87 8.02
CA LEU A 48 9.88 14.01 8.56
C LEU A 48 9.40 13.28 9.82
N GLY A 49 9.48 11.95 9.81
CA GLY A 49 8.99 11.10 10.92
C GLY A 49 9.51 11.48 12.31
N PRO A 50 10.84 11.61 12.53
CA PRO A 50 11.37 12.01 13.84
C PRO A 50 10.91 13.40 14.28
N SER A 51 10.82 14.35 13.35
CA SER A 51 10.36 15.72 13.63
C SER A 51 8.87 15.72 14.00
N LEU A 52 8.04 15.02 13.23
CA LEU A 52 6.62 14.88 13.51
C LEU A 52 6.38 14.25 14.89
N VAL A 53 7.08 13.17 15.23
CA VAL A 53 6.92 12.51 16.54
C VAL A 53 7.29 13.45 17.69
N SER A 54 8.23 14.37 17.49
CA SER A 54 8.67 15.31 18.54
C SER A 54 7.71 16.46 18.81
N ILE A 55 6.83 16.80 17.85
CA ILE A 55 5.89 17.92 17.96
C ILE A 55 4.45 17.47 18.25
N LEU A 56 4.16 16.16 18.13
CA LEU A 56 2.85 15.62 18.42
C LEU A 56 2.51 15.75 19.91
N PRO A 57 1.26 16.05 20.26
CA PRO A 57 0.82 16.04 21.66
C PRO A 57 0.90 14.62 22.24
N ASP A 58 0.94 14.52 23.56
CA ASP A 58 0.83 13.22 24.24
C ASP A 58 -0.47 12.51 23.85
N PHE A 59 -0.37 11.22 23.52
CA PHE A 59 -1.54 10.46 23.08
C PHE A 59 -2.42 10.12 24.29
N PRO A 60 -3.73 10.45 24.23
CA PRO A 60 -4.65 10.10 25.29
C PRO A 60 -4.66 8.59 25.59
N PRO A 61 -4.86 8.18 26.85
CA PRO A 61 -5.04 6.78 27.19
C PRO A 61 -6.36 6.24 26.61
N GLY A 62 -6.49 4.92 26.56
CA GLY A 62 -7.71 4.24 26.16
C GLY A 62 -7.64 3.61 24.77
N ASP A 63 -8.73 2.91 24.43
CA ASP A 63 -8.87 2.19 23.18
C ASP A 63 -9.50 3.08 22.11
N TRP A 64 -8.63 3.66 21.29
CA TRP A 64 -9.00 4.51 20.17
C TRP A 64 -8.00 4.33 19.03
N ASN A 65 -8.47 4.52 17.81
CA ASN A 65 -7.67 4.35 16.60
C ASN A 65 -7.77 5.54 15.63
N GLU A 66 -8.64 6.51 15.90
CA GLU A 66 -8.78 7.76 15.15
C GLU A 66 -8.65 8.95 16.09
N GLY A 67 -7.84 9.93 15.73
CA GLY A 67 -7.65 11.16 16.50
C GLY A 67 -7.56 12.39 15.62
N LEU A 68 -8.14 13.50 16.08
CA LEU A 68 -8.04 14.82 15.47
C LEU A 68 -7.19 15.73 16.35
N ILE A 69 -6.17 16.34 15.75
CA ILE A 69 -5.35 17.37 16.36
C ILE A 69 -5.77 18.73 15.80
N SER A 70 -6.12 19.62 16.71
CA SER A 70 -6.44 21.02 16.44
C SER A 70 -5.87 21.89 17.56
N ARG A 71 -6.11 23.21 17.53
CA ARG A 71 -5.72 24.12 18.60
C ARG A 71 -6.72 24.08 19.73
N ASP A 72 -6.23 24.05 20.96
CA ASP A 72 -7.04 24.35 22.12
C ASP A 72 -7.60 25.78 22.01
N ALA A 73 -8.85 25.97 22.41
CA ALA A 73 -9.49 27.28 22.45
C ALA A 73 -8.88 28.19 23.52
N ASP A 74 -8.26 27.62 24.56
CA ASP A 74 -7.80 28.37 25.73
C ASP A 74 -6.34 28.84 25.63
N ASP A 75 -5.42 27.99 25.17
CA ASP A 75 -3.97 28.29 25.15
C ASP A 75 -3.33 28.24 23.76
N ASN A 76 -4.13 27.95 22.73
CA ASN A 76 -3.74 27.87 21.32
C ASN A 76 -2.65 26.80 21.03
N GLN A 77 -2.42 25.86 21.96
CA GLN A 77 -1.50 24.75 21.77
C GLN A 77 -2.15 23.61 20.97
N PRO A 78 -1.37 22.85 20.18
CA PRO A 78 -1.87 21.64 19.55
C PRO A 78 -2.29 20.60 20.58
N CYS A 79 -3.52 20.10 20.49
CA CYS A 79 -4.02 19.03 21.37
C CYS A 79 -4.99 18.10 20.62
N PHE A 80 -5.24 16.92 21.20
CA PHE A 80 -6.27 16.02 20.69
C PHE A 80 -7.66 16.55 21.06
N THR A 81 -8.36 17.16 20.10
CA THR A 81 -9.71 17.70 20.32
C THR A 81 -10.80 16.64 20.16
N SER A 82 -10.49 15.53 19.46
CA SER A 82 -11.38 14.39 19.34
C SER A 82 -10.58 13.09 19.23
N ILE A 83 -11.06 12.05 19.91
CA ILE A 83 -10.59 10.67 19.73
C ILE A 83 -11.80 9.75 19.58
N LYS A 84 -11.67 8.75 18.72
CA LYS A 84 -12.74 7.80 18.42
C LYS A 84 -12.18 6.40 18.21
N LEU A 85 -13.00 5.42 18.55
CA LEU A 85 -12.82 4.05 18.09
C LEU A 85 -13.67 3.85 16.83
N THR A 86 -13.01 3.93 15.69
CA THR A 86 -13.64 3.94 14.37
C THR A 86 -13.51 2.58 13.71
N GLN A 87 -14.63 2.07 13.17
CA GLN A 87 -14.63 0.87 12.33
C GLN A 87 -14.26 1.26 10.89
N PHE A 88 -12.96 1.21 10.59
CA PHE A 88 -12.49 1.54 9.25
C PHE A 88 -12.92 0.50 8.20
N PRO A 89 -13.20 0.93 6.95
CA PRO A 89 -13.60 0.03 5.88
C PRO A 89 -12.48 -0.97 5.57
N GLY A 90 -12.86 -2.21 5.27
CA GLY A 90 -11.97 -3.23 4.74
C GLY A 90 -12.35 -3.65 3.33
N VAL A 91 -11.42 -4.27 2.61
CA VAL A 91 -11.74 -4.95 1.34
C VAL A 91 -12.74 -6.06 1.62
N GLN A 92 -13.86 -6.04 0.92
CA GLN A 92 -14.95 -7.01 1.10
C GLN A 92 -14.68 -8.32 0.36
N ASN A 93 -14.10 -8.22 -0.84
CA ASN A 93 -13.77 -9.41 -1.63
C ASN A 93 -12.53 -10.10 -1.05
N THR A 94 -12.75 -11.09 -0.20
CA THR A 94 -11.70 -11.84 0.50
C THR A 94 -11.62 -13.29 0.02
N TRP A 95 -11.54 -13.46 -1.30
CA TRP A 95 -11.61 -14.75 -1.99
C TRP A 95 -10.44 -15.72 -1.67
N HIS A 96 -9.26 -15.19 -1.39
CA HIS A 96 -8.09 -15.98 -0.98
C HIS A 96 -8.10 -16.29 0.53
N GLU A 97 -7.74 -17.51 0.92
CA GLU A 97 -7.81 -17.97 2.31
C GLU A 97 -6.71 -17.40 3.20
N THR A 98 -5.49 -17.28 2.67
CA THR A 98 -4.33 -16.77 3.42
C THR A 98 -4.52 -15.31 3.81
N ARG A 99 -4.29 -15.03 5.10
CA ARG A 99 -4.30 -13.69 5.71
C ARG A 99 -3.02 -13.50 6.52
N ILE A 100 -2.33 -12.39 6.29
CA ILE A 100 -1.10 -12.02 6.99
C ILE A 100 -1.36 -10.70 7.70
N ASP A 101 -1.01 -10.59 8.98
CA ASP A 101 -1.10 -9.33 9.71
C ASP A 101 -0.01 -8.37 9.21
N TYR A 102 -0.35 -7.09 9.05
CA TYR A 102 0.57 -6.03 8.66
C TYR A 102 1.80 -5.98 9.58
N LEU A 103 1.63 -6.23 10.88
CA LEU A 103 2.71 -6.20 11.86
C LEU A 103 3.67 -7.40 11.73
N ASP A 104 3.26 -8.48 11.05
CA ASP A 104 4.13 -9.61 10.72
C ASP A 104 5.00 -9.35 9.47
N LEU A 105 4.74 -8.25 8.74
CA LEU A 105 5.50 -7.90 7.54
C LEU A 105 6.78 -7.14 7.90
N SER A 106 7.91 -7.68 7.47
CA SER A 106 9.20 -6.98 7.48
C SER A 106 9.34 -6.15 6.21
N MET A 107 9.36 -4.83 6.35
CA MET A 107 9.50 -3.88 5.23
C MET A 107 10.94 -3.85 4.71
N GLU A 108 11.16 -4.30 3.47
CA GLU A 108 12.50 -4.36 2.86
C GLU A 108 12.80 -3.15 1.96
N GLY A 109 11.76 -2.57 1.35
CA GLY A 109 11.95 -1.39 0.51
C GLY A 109 10.67 -0.91 -0.16
N LYS A 110 10.58 0.40 -0.38
CA LYS A 110 9.45 1.00 -1.09
C LYS A 110 9.67 0.90 -2.60
N LEU A 111 8.72 0.29 -3.30
CA LEU A 111 8.70 0.28 -4.77
C LEU A 111 8.00 1.54 -5.30
N ARG A 112 6.80 1.80 -4.78
CA ARG A 112 5.99 2.99 -5.05
C ARG A 112 5.13 3.31 -3.82
N THR A 113 4.44 4.43 -3.83
CA THR A 113 3.46 4.73 -2.78
C THR A 113 2.41 3.62 -2.71
N GLY A 114 2.23 3.04 -1.51
CA GLY A 114 1.32 1.91 -1.28
C GLY A 114 1.83 0.56 -1.79
N ILE A 115 3.07 0.45 -2.29
CA ILE A 115 3.65 -0.79 -2.83
C ILE A 115 5.06 -1.00 -2.29
N TYR A 116 5.27 -2.12 -1.60
CA TYR A 116 6.48 -2.39 -0.83
C TYR A 116 7.00 -3.80 -1.12
N LYS A 117 8.32 -3.95 -1.17
CA LYS A 117 8.98 -5.23 -0.98
C LYS A 117 8.90 -5.58 0.51
N VAL A 118 8.43 -6.77 0.81
CA VAL A 118 8.31 -7.26 2.18
C VAL A 118 8.80 -8.69 2.30
N LYS A 119 9.15 -9.10 3.51
CA LYS A 119 9.29 -10.50 3.90
C LYS A 119 8.24 -10.82 4.95
N CYS A 120 7.77 -12.05 4.97
CA CYS A 120 6.96 -12.54 6.09
C CYS A 120 7.28 -14.01 6.38
N PRO A 121 7.08 -14.45 7.64
CA PRO A 121 7.38 -15.82 8.04
C PRO A 121 6.61 -16.87 7.24
N GLN A 122 5.38 -16.58 6.81
CA GLN A 122 4.54 -17.52 6.05
C GLN A 122 5.11 -17.89 4.67
N TYR A 123 6.05 -17.10 4.13
CA TYR A 123 6.71 -17.33 2.84
C TYR A 123 8.22 -17.53 3.01
N ASP A 124 8.65 -18.19 4.09
CA ASP A 124 10.07 -18.50 4.39
C ASP A 124 10.99 -17.26 4.33
N ASN A 125 10.44 -16.08 4.63
CA ASN A 125 11.12 -14.79 4.49
C ASN A 125 11.70 -14.53 3.08
N VAL A 126 11.11 -15.13 2.05
CA VAL A 126 11.34 -14.77 0.65
C VAL A 126 10.73 -13.38 0.40
N VAL A 127 11.41 -12.58 -0.41
CA VAL A 127 10.90 -11.25 -0.79
C VAL A 127 9.66 -11.41 -1.66
N VAL A 128 8.55 -10.82 -1.21
CA VAL A 128 7.28 -10.70 -1.92
C VAL A 128 6.89 -9.22 -2.02
N VAL A 129 5.83 -8.89 -2.74
CA VAL A 129 5.33 -7.51 -2.87
C VAL A 129 4.03 -7.35 -2.10
N ALA A 130 4.00 -6.41 -1.17
CA ALA A 130 2.79 -5.97 -0.50
C ALA A 130 2.21 -4.75 -1.20
N LYS A 131 0.90 -4.78 -1.45
CA LYS A 131 0.12 -3.62 -1.88
C LYS A 131 -1.08 -3.43 -0.98
N PHE A 132 -1.17 -2.27 -0.34
CA PHE A 132 -2.21 -2.00 0.65
C PHE A 132 -2.60 -0.53 0.67
N ALA A 133 -3.81 -0.29 1.17
CA ALA A 133 -4.34 1.04 1.43
C ALA A 133 -3.58 1.65 2.62
N ARG A 134 -2.95 2.80 2.40
CA ARG A 134 -2.32 3.61 3.43
C ARG A 134 -3.38 4.24 4.33
N PHE A 135 -4.52 4.59 3.74
CA PHE A 135 -5.62 5.28 4.38
C PHE A 135 -6.99 4.69 4.01
N PRO A 136 -8.03 4.91 4.84
CA PRO A 136 -9.36 4.35 4.62
C PRO A 136 -9.96 4.63 3.24
N TRP A 137 -9.74 5.83 2.68
CA TRP A 137 -10.28 6.21 1.37
C TRP A 137 -9.65 5.44 0.19
N GLU A 138 -8.50 4.78 0.39
CA GLU A 138 -7.85 3.99 -0.66
C GLU A 138 -8.42 2.57 -0.78
N ILE A 139 -9.21 2.10 0.20
CA ILE A 139 -9.69 0.71 0.31
C ILE A 139 -10.51 0.28 -0.92
N GLN A 140 -11.32 1.17 -1.49
CA GLN A 140 -12.11 0.84 -2.68
C GLN A 140 -11.20 0.49 -3.87
N TYR A 141 -10.08 1.19 -4.05
CA TYR A 141 -9.13 0.90 -5.13
C TYR A 141 -8.45 -0.44 -4.93
N ILE A 142 -8.05 -0.75 -3.69
CA ILE A 142 -7.51 -2.07 -3.34
C ILE A 142 -8.54 -3.17 -3.59
N GLY A 143 -9.82 -2.95 -3.23
CA GLY A 143 -10.88 -3.93 -3.46
C GLY A 143 -11.14 -4.21 -4.94
N ASN A 144 -11.13 -3.18 -5.77
CA ASN A 144 -11.24 -3.32 -7.23
C ASN A 144 -10.09 -4.15 -7.79
N GLU A 145 -8.86 -3.89 -7.35
CA GLU A 145 -7.68 -4.61 -7.82
C GLU A 145 -7.63 -6.05 -7.30
N THR A 146 -8.02 -6.27 -6.05
CA THR A 146 -8.17 -7.62 -5.47
C THR A 146 -9.15 -8.47 -6.27
N THR A 147 -10.24 -7.87 -6.72
CA THR A 147 -11.23 -8.51 -7.59
C THR A 147 -10.67 -8.81 -8.96
N ALA A 148 -9.83 -7.94 -9.52
CA ALA A 148 -9.14 -8.22 -10.76
C ALA A 148 -8.15 -9.39 -10.64
N TYR A 149 -7.39 -9.46 -9.54
CA TYR A 149 -6.51 -10.61 -9.28
C TYR A 149 -7.28 -11.92 -9.16
N GLN A 150 -8.49 -11.90 -8.60
CA GLN A 150 -9.38 -13.06 -8.61
C GLN A 150 -9.67 -13.54 -10.03
N TRP A 151 -9.97 -12.62 -10.95
CA TRP A 151 -10.35 -12.94 -12.32
C TRP A 151 -9.19 -13.48 -13.15
N ILE A 152 -7.97 -13.00 -12.92
CA ILE A 152 -6.79 -13.47 -13.66
C ILE A 152 -6.08 -14.65 -12.98
N SER A 153 -6.57 -15.08 -11.82
CA SER A 153 -5.99 -16.19 -11.06
C SER A 153 -6.01 -17.47 -11.91
N GLY A 154 -4.84 -18.07 -12.11
CA GLY A 154 -4.70 -19.28 -12.93
C GLY A 154 -4.62 -19.06 -14.44
N HIS A 155 -4.60 -17.81 -14.91
CA HIS A 155 -4.58 -17.48 -16.35
C HIS A 155 -3.22 -17.01 -16.90
N ASP A 156 -2.19 -16.94 -16.04
CA ASP A 156 -0.82 -16.53 -16.43
C ASP A 156 -0.78 -15.13 -17.09
N VAL A 157 -1.56 -14.20 -16.54
CA VAL A 157 -1.68 -12.80 -17.03
C VAL A 157 -0.95 -11.82 -16.12
N GLY A 158 -0.59 -12.23 -14.90
CA GLY A 158 0.09 -11.38 -13.93
C GLY A 158 0.75 -12.19 -12.81
N PRO A 159 1.39 -11.48 -11.86
CA PRO A 159 2.01 -12.11 -10.70
C PRO A 159 0.99 -12.95 -9.91
N GLY A 160 1.45 -14.05 -9.29
CA GLY A 160 0.61 -14.84 -8.40
C GLY A 160 0.11 -14.02 -7.20
N PHE A 161 -1.18 -14.15 -6.88
CA PHE A 161 -1.76 -13.61 -5.66
C PHE A 161 -1.43 -14.55 -4.50
N LEU A 162 -0.81 -14.04 -3.45
CA LEU A 162 -0.30 -14.84 -2.34
C LEU A 162 -1.21 -14.76 -1.11
N GLY A 163 -1.95 -13.69 -0.91
CA GLY A 163 -2.84 -13.59 0.25
C GLY A 163 -3.24 -12.17 0.58
N HIS A 164 -4.12 -12.03 1.55
CA HIS A 164 -4.59 -10.73 2.03
C HIS A 164 -3.66 -10.19 3.11
N VAL A 165 -3.45 -8.87 3.09
CA VAL A 165 -2.82 -8.13 4.18
C VAL A 165 -3.92 -7.58 5.08
N THR A 166 -3.82 -7.86 6.37
CA THR A 166 -4.79 -7.46 7.38
C THR A 166 -4.20 -6.46 8.36
N GLU A 167 -5.08 -5.65 8.95
CA GLU A 167 -4.76 -4.76 10.06
C GLU A 167 -5.96 -4.80 11.00
N SER A 168 -5.75 -5.08 12.29
CA SER A 168 -6.82 -5.09 13.30
C SER A 168 -8.07 -5.87 12.84
N GLY A 169 -7.85 -7.01 12.18
CA GLY A 169 -8.91 -7.90 11.67
C GLY A 169 -9.54 -7.51 10.32
N ARG A 170 -9.34 -6.29 9.80
CA ARG A 170 -9.84 -5.90 8.46
C ARG A 170 -8.79 -6.15 7.39
N VAL A 171 -9.23 -6.46 6.16
CA VAL A 171 -8.32 -6.54 5.00
C VAL A 171 -8.05 -5.13 4.46
N ILE A 172 -6.78 -4.78 4.38
CA ILE A 172 -6.31 -3.48 3.87
C ILE A 172 -5.55 -3.58 2.56
N GLY A 173 -5.19 -4.80 2.14
CA GLY A 173 -4.29 -5.02 1.02
C GLY A 173 -4.12 -6.49 0.68
N PHE A 174 -3.12 -6.77 -0.14
CA PHE A 174 -2.76 -8.11 -0.57
C PHE A 174 -1.26 -8.24 -0.86
N LEU A 175 -0.79 -9.48 -0.88
CA LEU A 175 0.56 -9.88 -1.27
C LEU A 175 0.52 -10.49 -2.66
N ILE A 176 1.53 -10.17 -3.47
CA ILE A 176 1.77 -10.79 -4.78
C ILE A 176 3.23 -11.24 -4.89
N GLU A 177 3.47 -12.16 -5.83
CA GLU A 177 4.82 -12.59 -6.19
C GLU A 177 5.71 -11.40 -6.54
N TYR A 178 6.94 -11.43 -6.03
CA TYR A 178 7.97 -10.50 -6.48
C TYR A 178 8.64 -11.05 -7.75
N ILE A 179 8.39 -10.40 -8.88
CA ILE A 179 9.06 -10.73 -10.12
C ILE A 179 10.44 -10.05 -10.14
N ARG A 180 11.48 -10.87 -10.12
CA ARG A 180 12.88 -10.41 -10.18
C ARG A 180 13.19 -9.87 -11.57
N ASP A 181 14.08 -8.86 -11.62
CA ASP A 181 14.58 -8.26 -12.87
C ASP A 181 13.51 -7.70 -13.80
N ALA A 182 12.41 -7.25 -13.18
CA ALA A 182 11.34 -6.55 -13.87
C ALA A 182 11.83 -5.24 -14.55
N ARG A 183 11.61 -5.10 -15.87
CA ARG A 183 11.83 -3.89 -16.68
C ARG A 183 10.62 -3.54 -17.55
N HIS A 184 10.39 -2.26 -17.81
CA HIS A 184 9.34 -1.82 -18.75
C HIS A 184 9.49 -2.46 -20.13
N ALA A 185 8.36 -2.80 -20.76
CA ALA A 185 8.30 -3.32 -22.11
C ALA A 185 8.84 -2.28 -23.10
N GLY A 186 9.73 -2.73 -23.96
CA GLY A 186 10.19 -1.99 -25.13
C GLY A 186 9.50 -2.47 -26.40
N ILE A 187 9.92 -1.91 -27.53
CA ILE A 187 9.34 -2.24 -28.84
C ILE A 187 9.50 -3.72 -29.20
N GLN A 188 10.53 -4.37 -28.66
CA GLN A 188 10.81 -5.79 -28.84
C GLN A 188 9.78 -6.71 -28.17
N ASP A 189 9.07 -6.23 -27.16
CA ASP A 189 8.15 -7.06 -26.37
C ASP A 189 6.72 -7.03 -26.92
N VAL A 190 6.43 -6.18 -27.93
CA VAL A 190 5.07 -5.92 -28.44
C VAL A 190 4.30 -7.18 -28.78
N LYS A 191 4.96 -8.21 -29.32
CA LYS A 191 4.31 -9.49 -29.63
C LYS A 191 3.82 -10.19 -28.37
N SER A 192 4.69 -10.41 -27.38
CA SER A 192 4.35 -11.02 -26.09
C SER A 192 3.30 -10.20 -25.33
N CYS A 193 3.40 -8.87 -25.40
CA CYS A 193 2.43 -7.96 -24.80
C CYS A 193 1.04 -8.14 -25.41
N ARG A 194 0.96 -8.32 -26.73
CA ARG A 194 -0.29 -8.57 -27.45
C ARG A 194 -0.89 -9.93 -27.10
N GLU A 195 -0.06 -10.95 -26.91
CA GLU A 195 -0.51 -12.29 -26.51
C GLU A 195 -1.12 -12.27 -25.10
N VAL A 196 -0.45 -11.63 -24.13
CA VAL A 196 -1.00 -11.43 -22.77
C VAL A 196 -2.28 -10.59 -22.80
N LEU A 197 -2.30 -9.51 -23.57
CA LEU A 197 -3.48 -8.65 -23.70
C LEU A 197 -4.65 -9.38 -24.37
N GLY A 198 -4.38 -10.26 -25.34
CA GLY A 198 -5.38 -11.13 -25.96
C GLY A 198 -6.02 -12.05 -24.94
N ARG A 199 -5.22 -12.79 -24.16
CA ARG A 199 -5.71 -13.62 -23.05
C ARG A 199 -6.54 -12.82 -22.06
N LEU A 200 -6.09 -11.61 -21.72
CA LEU A 200 -6.83 -10.73 -20.83
C LEU A 200 -8.19 -10.35 -21.44
N HIS A 201 -8.24 -9.91 -22.70
CA HIS A 201 -9.48 -9.56 -23.40
C HIS A 201 -10.47 -10.72 -23.47
N ASP A 202 -10.00 -11.95 -23.72
CA ASP A 202 -10.85 -13.14 -23.75
C ASP A 202 -11.56 -13.37 -22.41
N LEU A 203 -10.90 -13.06 -21.28
CA LEU A 203 -11.50 -13.09 -19.94
C LEU A 203 -12.51 -11.95 -19.74
N GLY A 204 -12.28 -10.79 -20.34
CA GLY A 204 -13.15 -9.62 -20.26
C GLY A 204 -14.46 -9.77 -21.02
N ASP A 205 -14.42 -10.41 -22.20
CA ASP A 205 -15.59 -10.65 -23.03
C ASP A 205 -16.56 -11.67 -22.40
N GLN A 206 -16.02 -12.59 -21.57
CA GLN A 206 -16.83 -13.47 -20.73
C GLN A 206 -17.49 -12.73 -19.54
N MET A 207 -17.04 -11.51 -19.23
CA MET A 207 -17.40 -10.73 -18.04
C MET A 207 -18.21 -9.47 -18.41
N SER A 208 -19.45 -9.65 -18.85
CA SER A 208 -20.29 -8.60 -19.45
C SER A 208 -20.76 -7.46 -18.52
N SER A 209 -20.35 -7.38 -17.24
CA SER A 209 -20.96 -6.45 -16.27
C SER A 209 -20.08 -5.41 -15.57
N ILE A 210 -18.74 -5.37 -15.70
CA ILE A 210 -17.93 -4.41 -14.89
C ILE A 210 -16.74 -3.78 -15.66
N ARG A 211 -17.04 -2.95 -16.66
CA ARG A 211 -16.04 -2.19 -17.45
C ARG A 211 -15.24 -1.12 -16.68
N ARG A 212 -15.72 -0.65 -15.51
CA ARG A 212 -15.04 0.42 -14.74
C ARG A 212 -13.87 -0.07 -13.87
N ALA A 213 -13.97 -1.25 -13.27
CA ALA A 213 -12.85 -1.87 -12.56
C ALA A 213 -11.70 -2.24 -13.53
N TRP A 214 -12.11 -2.64 -14.74
CA TRP A 214 -11.25 -3.01 -15.86
C TRP A 214 -10.28 -1.91 -16.32
N GLN A 215 -10.73 -0.66 -16.46
CA GLN A 215 -9.86 0.41 -16.99
C GLN A 215 -8.73 0.84 -16.03
N SER A 216 -8.92 0.73 -14.72
CA SER A 216 -7.86 1.02 -13.73
C SER A 216 -6.81 -0.09 -13.69
N VAL A 217 -7.25 -1.32 -13.92
CA VAL A 217 -6.46 -2.57 -13.90
C VAL A 217 -5.69 -2.74 -15.20
N VAL A 218 -6.29 -2.53 -16.38
CA VAL A 218 -5.59 -2.60 -17.68
C VAL A 218 -4.51 -1.52 -17.80
N GLY A 219 -4.57 -0.42 -17.05
CA GLY A 219 -3.47 0.55 -16.99
C GLY A 219 -2.34 0.17 -16.02
N ARG A 220 -2.61 -0.60 -14.96
CA ARG A 220 -1.67 -0.86 -13.84
C ARG A 220 -1.20 -2.31 -13.72
N VAL A 221 -2.08 -3.29 -13.99
CA VAL A 221 -1.72 -4.71 -14.16
C VAL A 221 -0.92 -4.89 -15.45
N LEU A 222 -1.24 -4.16 -16.53
CA LEU A 222 -0.37 -4.12 -17.70
C LEU A 222 0.97 -3.44 -17.37
N LEU A 223 1.05 -2.48 -16.45
CA LEU A 223 2.34 -1.97 -15.98
C LEU A 223 3.12 -2.97 -15.12
N CYS A 224 2.46 -3.96 -14.49
CA CYS A 224 3.08 -5.08 -13.79
C CYS A 224 3.39 -6.29 -14.69
N ALA A 225 2.67 -6.48 -15.80
CA ALA A 225 2.85 -7.59 -16.74
C ALA A 225 3.70 -7.22 -17.98
N LEU A 226 3.73 -5.93 -18.36
CA LEU A 226 4.70 -5.39 -19.32
C LEU A 226 6.04 -5.12 -18.67
N SER A 227 6.16 -5.28 -17.35
CA SER A 227 7.41 -5.02 -16.66
C SER A 227 8.31 -6.24 -16.50
N THR A 228 8.13 -7.39 -17.18
CA THR A 228 8.76 -8.63 -16.68
C THR A 228 9.15 -9.67 -17.74
N ILE A 229 10.09 -9.39 -18.65
CA ILE A 229 10.73 -10.45 -19.48
C ILE A 229 12.23 -10.13 -19.76
N PRO A 230 13.20 -11.02 -19.42
CA PRO A 230 14.65 -10.74 -19.48
C PRO A 230 15.26 -10.92 -20.88
N VAL A 231 16.32 -10.16 -21.19
CA VAL A 231 17.27 -10.49 -22.27
C VAL A 231 18.64 -10.71 -21.64
N THR A 232 19.17 -11.90 -21.83
CA THR A 232 20.55 -12.29 -21.48
C THR A 232 21.57 -11.43 -22.25
N PRO A 233 22.65 -10.95 -21.61
CA PRO A 233 23.77 -10.37 -22.35
C PRO A 233 24.66 -11.51 -22.84
N TYR A 234 24.68 -11.76 -24.16
CA TYR A 234 25.74 -12.54 -24.81
C TYR A 234 26.74 -11.58 -25.48
N PRO A 235 27.99 -12.04 -25.70
CA PRO A 235 29.18 -11.32 -25.34
C PRO A 235 29.62 -10.39 -26.47
N ILE A 236 30.22 -9.26 -26.10
CA ILE A 236 30.91 -8.42 -27.06
C ILE A 236 32.15 -9.18 -27.51
N THR A 237 32.08 -9.77 -28.70
CA THR A 237 33.25 -10.20 -29.45
C THR A 237 34.05 -8.96 -29.84
N SER A 238 35.25 -8.89 -29.29
CA SER A 238 36.39 -8.12 -29.77
C SER A 238 36.61 -8.26 -31.28
N GLY A 239 36.89 -7.14 -31.96
CA GLY A 239 37.61 -7.17 -33.24
C GLY A 239 37.39 -5.99 -34.19
N GLN A 240 38.47 -5.21 -34.38
CA GLN A 240 38.89 -4.53 -35.62
C GLN A 240 38.05 -3.30 -36.04
N LEU A 241 38.58 -2.11 -36.32
CA LEU A 241 39.92 -1.58 -36.63
C LEU A 241 40.02 -0.14 -36.09
#